data_AF-A0A3D5CHU0-F1
#
_entry.id   AF-A0A3D5CHU0-F1
#
_cell.length_a   1.000
_cell.length_b   1.000
_cell.length_c   1.000
_cell.angle_alpha   90.00
_cell.angle_beta   90.00
_cell.angle_gamma   90.00
#
_symmetry.space_group_name_H-M   'P 1'
#
loop_
_entity.id
_entity.type
_entity.pdbx_description
1 polymer ?
#
loop_
_entity_poly.entity_id
_entity_poly.type
_entity_poly.pdbx_seq_one_letter_code
_entity_poly.pdbx_strand_id
1 'polypeptide(L)'
;VQRIRPQANLGIGPPITDGFYYDFGVEEPFTPEDLKAIKKEMERIVREGQRFTRRVVTEDEARAELADEPFKLELIGLKGGGADAAEGASVEVGGAELTIYDNVSRDGETVWKDLCRGPHVPGTRMIGNGWDLTRIAGAYWRGSE
;
A
#
# COMPACT_ATOMS: atom_id res chain seq x y z
N VAL A 1 -2.97 4.82 7.16
CA VAL A 1 -3.04 3.92 8.34
C VAL A 1 -1.82 4.07 9.23
N GLN A 2 -0.59 3.89 8.74
CA GLN A 2 0.63 3.89 9.57
C GLN A 2 0.93 5.19 10.33
N ARG A 3 0.38 6.35 9.93
CA ARG A 3 0.43 7.57 10.78
C ARG A 3 -0.37 7.46 12.08
N ILE A 4 -1.41 6.63 12.10
CA ILE A 4 -2.32 6.42 13.24
C ILE A 4 -1.95 5.14 13.99
N ARG A 5 -1.59 4.08 13.25
CA ARG A 5 -1.15 2.78 13.79
C ARG A 5 0.19 2.38 13.13
N PRO A 6 1.33 2.89 13.62
CA PRO A 6 2.66 2.65 13.02
C PRO A 6 3.03 1.17 12.90
N GLN A 7 2.49 0.33 13.78
CA GLN A 7 2.71 -1.11 13.81
C GLN A 7 1.89 -1.90 12.78
N ALA A 8 1.01 -1.24 12.01
CA ALA A 8 0.20 -1.91 11.00
C ALA A 8 1.09 -2.35 9.82
N ASN A 9 1.06 -3.63 9.49
CA ASN A 9 1.80 -4.17 8.35
C ASN A 9 0.99 -4.03 7.05
N LEU A 10 1.67 -3.69 5.96
CA LEU A 10 1.08 -3.47 4.65
C LEU A 10 0.89 -4.80 3.90
N GLY A 11 -0.36 -5.12 3.57
CA GLY A 11 -0.70 -6.27 2.72
C GLY A 11 -0.86 -5.90 1.24
N ILE A 12 -1.98 -6.35 0.67
CA ILE A 12 -2.34 -6.22 -0.76
C ILE A 12 -3.37 -5.10 -0.92
N GLY A 13 -3.20 -4.21 -1.91
CA GLY A 13 -4.11 -3.08 -2.13
C GLY A 13 -4.45 -2.79 -3.59
N PRO A 14 -5.19 -3.68 -4.29
CA PRO A 14 -5.46 -3.54 -5.71
C PRO A 14 -6.69 -2.66 -5.97
N PRO A 15 -6.81 -2.08 -7.18
CA PRO A 15 -8.06 -1.53 -7.64
C PRO A 15 -9.08 -2.64 -7.91
N ILE A 16 -10.36 -2.33 -7.74
CA ILE A 16 -11.51 -3.14 -8.14
C ILE A 16 -12.41 -2.31 -9.07
N THR A 17 -13.41 -2.94 -9.70
CA THR A 17 -14.28 -2.29 -10.71
C THR A 17 -14.78 -0.90 -10.30
N ASP A 18 -15.19 -0.74 -9.04
CA ASP A 18 -15.79 0.50 -8.52
C ASP A 18 -15.05 1.07 -7.31
N GLY A 19 -13.74 0.80 -7.17
CA GLY A 19 -12.97 1.33 -6.05
C GLY A 19 -11.63 0.65 -5.83
N PHE A 20 -11.29 0.47 -4.56
CA PHE A 20 -10.07 -0.19 -4.11
C PHE A 20 -10.31 -0.79 -2.72
N TYR A 21 -9.43 -1.70 -2.33
CA TYR A 21 -9.27 -2.11 -0.93
C TYR A 21 -7.80 -2.10 -0.56
N TYR A 22 -7.50 -2.27 0.73
CA TYR A 22 -6.13 -2.44 1.20
C TYR A 22 -6.16 -3.30 2.47
N ASP A 23 -5.44 -4.41 2.44
CA ASP A 23 -5.31 -5.33 3.57
C ASP A 23 -4.23 -4.86 4.54
N PHE A 24 -4.51 -4.89 5.83
CA PHE A 24 -3.55 -4.53 6.87
C PHE A 24 -3.44 -5.64 7.91
N GLY A 25 -2.21 -6.03 8.24
CA GLY A 25 -1.96 -6.81 9.45
C GLY A 25 -2.02 -5.90 10.65
N VAL A 26 -3.01 -6.12 11.51
CA VAL A 26 -3.20 -5.39 12.76
C VAL A 26 -3.56 -6.38 13.87
N GLU A 27 -3.08 -6.12 15.08
CA GLU A 27 -3.44 -6.91 16.26
C GLU A 27 -4.92 -6.71 16.62
N GLU A 28 -5.37 -5.45 16.61
CA GLU A 28 -6.76 -5.08 16.87
C GLU A 28 -7.46 -4.68 15.57
N PRO A 29 -8.63 -5.27 15.24
CA PRO A 29 -9.43 -4.86 14.09
C PRO A 29 -9.77 -3.37 14.11
N PHE A 30 -9.98 -2.78 12.92
CA PHE A 30 -10.44 -1.40 12.83
C PHE A 30 -11.90 -1.26 13.24
N THR A 31 -12.20 -0.20 13.97
CA THR A 31 -13.56 0.22 14.35
C THR A 31 -14.11 1.27 13.37
N PRO A 32 -15.42 1.54 13.37
CA PRO A 32 -15.99 2.66 12.63
C PRO A 32 -15.37 4.02 12.99
N GLU A 33 -14.92 4.19 14.24
CA GLU A 33 -14.22 5.40 14.71
C GLU A 33 -12.83 5.51 14.09
N ASP A 34 -12.11 4.41 13.97
CA ASP A 34 -10.83 4.37 13.25
C ASP A 34 -11.00 4.76 11.79
N LEU A 35 -12.09 4.32 11.14
CA LEU A 35 -12.35 4.65 9.74
C LEU A 35 -12.49 6.18 9.55
N LYS A 36 -13.17 6.86 10.48
CA LYS A 36 -13.28 8.33 10.48
C LYS A 36 -11.92 9.00 10.67
N ALA A 37 -11.10 8.47 11.58
CA ALA A 37 -9.74 8.98 11.81
C ALA A 37 -8.83 8.77 10.59
N ILE A 38 -8.88 7.59 9.97
CA ILE A 38 -8.14 7.26 8.76
C ILE A 38 -8.57 8.16 7.61
N LYS A 39 -9.87 8.36 7.38
CA LYS A 39 -10.38 9.29 6.36
C LYS A 39 -9.85 10.70 6.57
N LYS A 40 -9.91 11.23 7.79
CA LYS A 40 -9.39 12.57 8.11
C LYS A 40 -7.89 12.69 7.85
N GLU A 41 -7.12 11.65 8.15
CA GLU A 41 -5.68 11.64 7.88
C GLU A 41 -5.36 11.50 6.39
N MET A 42 -6.13 10.71 5.64
CA MET A 42 -6.04 10.66 4.18
C MET A 42 -6.33 12.03 3.54
N GLU A 43 -7.39 12.72 3.98
CA GLU A 43 -7.68 14.09 3.54
C GLU A 43 -6.55 15.07 3.87
N ARG A 44 -5.87 14.89 5.01
CA ARG A 44 -4.70 15.69 5.37
C ARG A 44 -3.53 15.41 4.41
N ILE A 45 -3.19 14.14 4.17
CA ILE A 45 -2.13 13.72 3.24
C ILE A 45 -2.39 14.25 1.82
N VAL A 46 -3.63 14.17 1.33
CA VAL A 46 -4.04 14.73 0.04
C VAL A 46 -3.74 16.23 -0.04
N ARG A 47 -4.00 16.98 1.03
CA ARG A 47 -3.74 18.43 1.11
C ARG A 47 -2.26 18.77 1.20
N GLU A 48 -1.46 17.93 1.86
CA GLU A 48 0.01 18.07 1.94
C GLU A 48 0.67 18.06 0.56
N GLY A 49 0.07 17.38 -0.43
CA GLY A 49 0.55 17.44 -1.81
C GLY A 49 1.87 16.70 -2.02
N GLN A 50 2.06 15.59 -1.32
CA GLN A 50 3.18 14.67 -1.50
C GLN A 50 3.25 14.18 -2.95
N ARG A 51 4.46 14.11 -3.51
CA ARG A 51 4.75 13.60 -4.85
C ARG A 51 5.00 12.10 -4.80
N PHE A 52 4.49 11.37 -5.78
CA PHE A 52 4.79 9.95 -5.93
C PHE A 52 6.02 9.79 -6.84
N THR A 53 7.07 9.13 -6.34
CA THR A 53 8.32 8.89 -7.08
C THR A 53 8.54 7.40 -7.24
N ARG A 54 8.51 6.92 -8.49
CA ARG A 54 8.76 5.50 -8.82
C ARG A 54 10.26 5.24 -8.91
N ARG A 55 10.71 4.16 -8.26
CA ARG A 55 12.09 3.64 -8.36
C ARG A 55 12.05 2.17 -8.73
N VAL A 56 12.96 1.74 -9.61
CA VAL A 56 13.24 0.32 -9.83
C VAL A 56 14.25 -0.12 -8.79
N VAL A 57 14.01 -1.27 -8.15
CA VAL A 57 14.88 -1.83 -7.13
C VAL A 57 15.16 -3.31 -7.42
N THR A 58 16.30 -3.78 -6.95
CA THR A 58 16.62 -5.20 -6.90
C THR A 58 15.82 -5.88 -5.78
N GLU A 59 15.78 -7.21 -5.81
CA GLU A 59 15.11 -8.01 -4.78
C GLU A 59 15.73 -7.80 -3.40
N ASP A 60 17.06 -7.74 -3.33
CA ASP A 60 17.80 -7.55 -2.08
C ASP A 60 17.58 -6.14 -1.51
N GLU A 61 17.58 -5.11 -2.35
CA GLU A 61 17.23 -3.74 -1.93
C GLU A 61 15.80 -3.66 -1.42
N ALA A 62 14.83 -4.26 -2.13
CA ALA A 62 13.44 -4.28 -1.70
C ALA A 62 13.27 -4.99 -0.35
N ARG A 63 13.95 -6.14 -0.15
CA ARG A 63 13.94 -6.85 1.13
C ARG A 63 14.56 -6.06 2.26
N ALA A 64 15.66 -5.35 2.00
CA ALA A 64 16.30 -4.51 3.00
C ALA A 64 15.44 -3.30 3.37
N GLU A 65 14.83 -2.64 2.38
CA GLU A 65 13.97 -1.47 2.62
C GLU A 65 12.64 -1.82 3.31
N LEU A 66 12.11 -3.03 3.09
CA LEU A 66 10.82 -3.49 3.60
C LEU A 66 10.96 -4.58 4.67
N ALA A 67 12.08 -4.60 5.38
CA ALA A 67 12.39 -5.62 6.38
C ALA A 67 11.33 -5.72 7.50
N ASP A 68 10.66 -4.61 7.81
CA ASP A 68 9.61 -4.52 8.82
C ASP A 68 8.20 -4.83 8.26
N GLU A 69 8.08 -5.15 6.98
CA GLU A 69 6.82 -5.43 6.28
C GLU A 69 6.75 -6.90 5.86
N PRO A 70 6.37 -7.83 6.77
CA PRO A 70 6.47 -9.27 6.55
C PRO A 70 5.67 -9.74 5.33
N PHE A 71 4.49 -9.15 5.10
CA PHE A 71 3.66 -9.49 3.94
C PHE A 71 4.29 -9.04 2.62
N LYS A 72 4.93 -7.87 2.57
CA LYS A 72 5.64 -7.40 1.37
C LYS A 72 6.87 -8.26 1.09
N LEU A 73 7.59 -8.71 2.12
CA LEU A 73 8.71 -9.66 1.97
C LEU A 73 8.25 -10.98 1.34
N GLU A 74 7.10 -11.50 1.78
CA GLU A 74 6.51 -12.69 1.18
C GLU A 74 6.17 -12.47 -0.30
N LEU A 75 5.54 -11.34 -0.63
CA LEU A 75 5.19 -10.98 -2.01
C LEU A 75 6.44 -10.87 -2.90
N ILE A 76 7.52 -10.28 -2.42
CA ILE A 76 8.80 -10.21 -3.15
C ILE A 76 9.29 -11.62 -3.51
N GLY A 77 9.17 -12.58 -2.60
CA GLY A 77 9.55 -13.98 -2.85
C GLY A 77 8.69 -14.70 -3.90
N LEU A 78 7.50 -14.17 -4.22
CA LEU A 78 6.57 -14.74 -5.22
C LEU A 78 6.74 -14.12 -6.62
N LYS A 79 7.64 -13.14 -6.77
CA LYS A 79 7.97 -12.53 -8.06
C LYS A 79 8.43 -13.62 -9.05
N GLY A 80 7.64 -13.87 -10.10
CA GLY A 80 7.99 -14.86 -11.13
C GLY A 80 6.92 -15.88 -11.50
N GLY A 81 5.72 -15.82 -10.91
CA GLY A 81 4.56 -16.58 -11.43
C GLY A 81 4.38 -17.98 -10.85
N GLY A 82 4.49 -18.13 -9.53
CA GLY A 82 3.91 -19.30 -8.86
C GLY A 82 2.37 -19.26 -8.94
N ALA A 83 1.74 -20.41 -9.21
CA ALA A 83 0.29 -20.59 -9.30
C ALA A 83 -0.49 -20.28 -8.00
N ASP A 84 0.21 -19.89 -6.93
CA ASP A 84 -0.30 -19.53 -5.60
C ASP A 84 -0.33 -18.01 -5.34
N ALA A 85 -0.20 -17.17 -6.37
CA ALA A 85 -0.29 -15.72 -6.21
C ALA A 85 -1.72 -15.33 -5.78
N ALA A 86 -1.85 -14.78 -4.58
CA ALA A 86 -3.09 -14.25 -4.04
C ALA A 86 -3.78 -13.30 -5.03
N GLU A 87 -5.12 -13.27 -5.01
CA GLU A 87 -5.89 -12.31 -5.81
C GLU A 87 -5.41 -10.88 -5.51
N GLY A 88 -4.91 -10.18 -6.54
CA GLY A 88 -4.35 -8.83 -6.42
C GLY A 88 -2.82 -8.73 -6.25
N ALA A 89 -2.10 -9.80 -5.89
CA ALA A 89 -0.63 -9.75 -5.71
C ALA A 89 0.14 -9.39 -6.99
N SER A 90 -0.45 -9.59 -8.18
CA SER A 90 0.13 -9.18 -9.46
C SER A 90 0.25 -7.66 -9.63
N VAL A 91 -0.52 -6.88 -8.87
CA VAL A 91 -0.40 -5.42 -8.79
C VAL A 91 0.84 -5.00 -8.01
N GLU A 92 1.28 -5.85 -7.06
CA GLU A 92 2.43 -5.60 -6.20
C GLU A 92 3.73 -6.06 -6.89
N VAL A 93 3.75 -7.27 -7.47
CA VAL A 93 4.99 -7.93 -7.97
C VAL A 93 4.88 -8.60 -9.35
N GLY A 94 3.79 -8.41 -10.09
CA GLY A 94 3.51 -9.14 -11.34
C GLY A 94 4.27 -8.67 -12.60
N GLY A 95 5.46 -8.08 -12.46
CA GLY A 95 6.28 -7.55 -13.56
C GLY A 95 7.71 -8.10 -13.60
N ALA A 96 8.45 -7.78 -14.66
CA ALA A 96 9.87 -8.15 -14.79
C ALA A 96 10.76 -7.46 -13.72
N GLU A 97 10.35 -6.27 -13.29
CA GLU A 97 11.07 -5.42 -12.33
C GLU A 97 10.25 -5.28 -11.04
N LEU A 98 10.95 -5.14 -9.90
CA LEU A 98 10.33 -4.72 -8.65
C LEU A 98 10.43 -3.20 -8.56
N THR A 99 9.35 -2.56 -8.15
CA THR A 99 9.33 -1.12 -8.00
C THR A 99 8.77 -0.69 -6.66
N ILE A 100 9.40 0.36 -6.12
CA ILE A 100 8.94 1.06 -4.93
C ILE A 100 8.42 2.44 -5.35
N TYR A 101 7.29 2.82 -4.78
CA TYR A 101 6.74 4.16 -4.87
C TYR A 101 6.99 4.89 -3.57
N ASP A 102 7.78 5.95 -3.65
CA ASP A 102 8.02 6.85 -2.51
C ASP A 102 6.99 7.97 -2.51
N ASN A 103 6.41 8.22 -1.35
CA ASN A 103 5.74 9.48 -1.06
C ASN A 103 6.79 10.48 -0.59
N VAL A 104 7.03 11.50 -1.41
CA VAL A 104 8.01 12.56 -1.13
C VAL A 104 7.26 13.81 -0.71
N SER A 105 7.62 14.36 0.45
CA SER A 105 7.06 15.61 0.98
C SER A 105 7.37 16.80 0.08
N ARG A 106 6.77 17.95 0.40
CA ARG A 106 7.06 19.20 -0.31
C ARG A 106 8.51 19.64 -0.17
N ASP A 107 9.14 19.28 0.94
CA ASP A 107 10.53 19.63 1.26
C ASP A 107 11.54 18.65 0.64
N GLY A 108 11.06 17.61 -0.05
CA GLY A 108 11.89 16.63 -0.75
C GLY A 108 12.27 15.39 0.06
N GLU A 109 11.74 15.24 1.27
CA GLU A 109 11.99 14.08 2.12
C GLU A 109 11.02 12.94 1.81
N THR A 110 11.53 11.71 1.72
CA THR A 110 10.68 10.52 1.60
C THR A 110 10.01 10.25 2.95
N VAL A 111 8.68 10.40 3.01
CA VAL A 111 7.89 10.26 4.24
C VAL A 111 7.18 8.92 4.37
N TRP A 112 7.06 8.18 3.27
CA TRP A 112 6.45 6.85 3.22
C TRP A 112 6.82 6.15 1.92
N LYS A 113 6.74 4.80 1.89
CA LYS A 113 7.10 3.98 0.74
C LYS A 113 6.13 2.80 0.62
N ASP A 114 5.84 2.36 -0.60
CA ASP A 114 5.12 1.12 -0.87
C ASP A 114 5.79 0.30 -1.97
N LEU A 115 5.72 -1.02 -1.86
CA LEU A 115 6.01 -1.91 -2.98
C LEU A 115 4.78 -1.90 -3.88
N CYS A 116 4.92 -1.51 -5.14
CA CYS A 116 3.82 -1.56 -6.09
C CYS A 116 4.36 -1.47 -7.51
N ARG A 117 3.73 -2.16 -8.45
CA ARG A 117 4.05 -2.06 -9.88
C ARG A 117 3.60 -0.73 -10.50
N GLY A 118 2.48 -0.19 -10.01
CA GLY A 118 1.80 0.98 -10.58
C GLY A 118 1.15 0.71 -11.95
N PRO A 119 0.87 1.77 -12.74
CA PRO A 119 1.24 3.17 -12.51
C PRO A 119 0.42 3.83 -11.39
N HIS A 120 1.01 4.86 -10.76
CA HIS A 120 0.31 5.79 -9.86
C HIS A 120 0.13 7.15 -10.55
N VAL A 121 -0.82 7.94 -10.03
CA VAL A 121 -0.89 9.37 -10.36
C VAL A 121 0.41 10.09 -9.95
N PRO A 122 0.72 11.29 -10.48
CA PRO A 122 1.93 12.06 -10.12
C PRO A 122 2.06 12.48 -8.65
N GLY A 123 0.95 12.62 -7.93
CA GLY A 123 0.98 13.04 -6.53
C GLY A 123 -0.39 13.07 -5.88
N THR A 124 -0.39 13.16 -4.55
CA THR A 124 -1.60 13.07 -3.71
C THR A 124 -2.65 14.14 -4.02
N ARG A 125 -2.25 15.34 -4.48
CA ARG A 125 -3.19 16.40 -4.89
C ARG A 125 -4.10 16.02 -6.05
N MET A 126 -3.64 15.14 -6.95
CA MET A 126 -4.45 14.70 -8.10
C MET A 126 -5.58 13.76 -7.70
N ILE A 127 -5.51 13.16 -6.51
CA ILE A 127 -6.58 12.34 -5.96
C ILE A 127 -7.80 13.21 -5.61
N GLY A 128 -7.57 14.45 -5.17
CA GLY A 128 -8.62 15.39 -4.82
C GLY A 128 -9.57 14.86 -3.75
N ASN A 129 -10.87 15.07 -3.96
CA ASN A 129 -11.95 14.62 -3.06
C ASN A 129 -12.86 13.57 -3.72
N GLY A 130 -12.41 12.92 -4.79
CA GLY A 130 -13.17 11.93 -5.56
C GLY A 130 -13.15 10.51 -4.97
N TRP A 131 -12.99 10.37 -3.65
CA TRP A 131 -12.86 9.09 -2.98
C TRP A 131 -13.62 9.09 -1.65
N ASP A 132 -13.99 7.90 -1.18
CA ASP A 132 -14.51 7.71 0.17
C ASP A 132 -14.10 6.34 0.71
N LEU A 133 -14.13 6.18 2.03
CA LEU A 133 -13.97 4.88 2.70
C LEU A 133 -15.35 4.34 3.05
N THR A 134 -15.70 3.19 2.45
CA THR A 134 -17.07 2.68 2.51
C THR A 134 -17.30 1.74 3.68
N ARG A 135 -16.43 0.74 3.87
CA ARG A 135 -16.57 -0.29 4.90
C ARG A 135 -15.22 -0.86 5.32
N ILE A 136 -15.21 -1.48 6.49
CA ILE A 136 -14.14 -2.34 6.98
C ILE A 136 -14.63 -3.78 6.90
N ALA A 137 -13.78 -4.69 6.45
CA ALA A 137 -14.02 -6.13 6.45
C ALA A 137 -12.77 -6.87 6.92
N GLY A 138 -12.95 -8.05 7.48
CA GLY A 138 -11.84 -8.98 7.71
C GLY A 138 -11.51 -9.73 6.41
N ALA A 139 -10.22 -9.97 6.19
CA ALA A 139 -9.71 -10.79 5.10
C ALA A 139 -8.67 -11.76 5.64
N TYR A 140 -8.69 -12.99 5.14
CA TYR A 140 -7.64 -13.96 5.39
C TYR A 140 -6.48 -13.69 4.43
N TRP A 141 -5.25 -13.75 4.94
CA TRP A 141 -4.07 -13.53 4.12
C TRP A 141 -4.02 -14.54 2.97
N ARG A 142 -3.97 -14.04 1.73
CA ARG A 142 -4.04 -14.83 0.49
C ARG A 142 -5.27 -15.76 0.38
N GLY A 143 -6.34 -15.50 1.12
CA GLY A 143 -7.53 -16.35 1.11
C GLY A 143 -7.33 -17.73 1.74
N SER A 144 -6.26 -17.94 2.51
CA SER A 144 -6.06 -19.18 3.28
C SER A 144 -6.76 -19.05 4.64
N GLU A 145 -7.86 -19.77 4.80
CA GLU A 145 -8.57 -19.94 6.08
C GLU A 145 -7.78 -20.80 7.09
#